data_AF-A0A089L5F9-F1
#
_entry.id   AF-A0A089L5F9-F1
#
_cell.length_a   1.000
_cell.length_b   1.000
_cell.length_c   1.000
_cell.angle_alpha   90.00
_cell.angle_beta   90.00
_cell.angle_gamma   90.00
#
_symmetry.space_group_name_H-M   'P 1'
#
loop_
_entity.id
_entity.type
_entity.pdbx_description
1 polymer ?
#
loop_
_entity_poly.entity_id
_entity_poly.type
_entity_poly.pdbx_seq_one_letter_code
_entity_poly.pdbx_strand_id
1 'polypeptide(L)'
;MITAGNMGGQALGSNGANSVKLPKYARTAFDYIIIAACYLFMPAGLVLALVRLLTSHYKNYRKPVNFSLLYHAFAGGFIEIIIFIIFLVSDQQYDFGGTGMLISLLISFGVLFLLPAAVFAYVAAVSRHDFSQLAAKYIQLAGDSGIRQTSRLSMETGQHERDVRRDLQYLQDCGALDFSMVFEEGGAAAAAGGMAGAGGPAPGSARWFAEQTSGVPQAQQSRQAPPQLAKSIRCTGCGAQNTVLPGQAKACDYCGTTIPYS
;
A
#
# COMPACT_ATOMS: atom_id res chain seq x y z
N MET A 1 -19.93 -32.16 30.68
CA MET A 1 -18.79 -31.36 31.19
C MET A 1 -17.74 -31.33 30.09
N ILE A 2 -17.73 -30.27 29.28
CA ILE A 2 -16.79 -30.10 28.17
C ILE A 2 -15.68 -29.19 28.70
N THR A 3 -14.48 -29.76 28.79
CA THR A 3 -13.26 -29.10 29.23
C THR A 3 -12.90 -28.00 28.24
N ALA A 4 -12.89 -26.75 28.71
CA ALA A 4 -12.38 -25.61 27.96
C ALA A 4 -10.89 -25.83 27.67
N GLY A 5 -10.56 -25.97 26.40
CA GLY A 5 -9.19 -25.99 25.90
C GLY A 5 -8.51 -24.68 26.23
N ASN A 6 -7.58 -24.74 27.17
CA ASN A 6 -6.66 -23.68 27.54
C ASN A 6 -5.75 -23.39 26.33
N MET A 7 -6.11 -22.42 25.49
CA MET A 7 -5.20 -21.83 24.50
C MET A 7 -4.19 -20.95 25.24
N GLY A 8 -3.29 -21.60 25.97
CA GLY A 8 -2.05 -21.01 26.43
C GLY A 8 -1.21 -20.68 25.20
N GLY A 9 -1.30 -19.42 24.76
CA GLY A 9 -0.29 -18.84 23.89
C GLY A 9 1.04 -18.93 24.60
N GLN A 10 1.85 -19.93 24.21
CA GLN A 10 3.25 -20.02 24.60
C GLN A 10 3.93 -18.76 24.07
N ALA A 11 4.18 -17.82 24.99
CA ALA A 11 5.16 -16.77 24.83
C ALA A 11 6.52 -17.46 24.69
N LEU A 12 6.93 -17.70 23.44
CA LEU A 12 8.31 -18.02 23.13
C LEU A 12 9.16 -16.82 23.55
N GLY A 13 10.00 -17.05 24.56
CA GLY A 13 10.99 -16.10 25.01
C GLY A 13 11.90 -15.69 23.87
N SER A 14 11.97 -14.39 23.63
CA SER A 14 13.05 -13.74 22.90
C SER A 14 13.65 -12.71 23.85
N ASN A 15 14.93 -12.90 24.15
CA ASN A 15 15.73 -12.05 25.01
C ASN A 15 15.68 -10.58 24.54
N GLY A 16 15.25 -9.68 25.42
CA GLY A 16 15.91 -8.40 25.69
C GLY A 16 16.25 -7.41 24.56
N ALA A 17 15.79 -7.58 23.33
CA ALA A 17 15.87 -6.55 22.31
C ALA A 17 14.65 -5.64 22.51
N ASN A 18 14.89 -4.36 22.77
CA ASN A 18 13.90 -3.30 22.86
C ASN A 18 12.76 -3.55 21.87
N SER A 19 11.65 -4.14 22.32
CA SER A 19 10.50 -4.31 21.45
C SER A 19 10.00 -2.90 21.25
N VAL A 20 10.40 -2.27 20.15
CA VAL A 20 9.94 -0.94 19.81
C VAL A 20 8.44 -1.03 19.92
N LYS A 21 7.88 -0.32 20.90
CA LYS A 21 6.44 -0.28 21.12
C LYS A 21 5.89 0.49 19.94
N LEU A 22 5.68 -0.21 18.83
CA LEU A 22 4.95 0.31 17.70
C LEU A 22 3.62 0.80 18.27
N PRO A 23 3.27 2.08 18.07
CA PRO A 23 2.05 2.59 18.64
C PRO A 23 0.89 1.70 18.22
N LYS A 24 0.03 1.43 19.19
CA LYS A 24 -1.20 0.68 18.98
C LYS A 24 -1.91 1.30 17.77
N TYR A 25 -2.03 0.54 16.68
CA TYR A 25 -2.50 1.01 15.37
C TYR A 25 -3.53 2.13 15.49
N ALA A 26 -3.18 3.30 14.96
CA ALA A 26 -4.01 4.48 15.08
C ALA A 26 -5.31 4.27 14.31
N ARG A 27 -6.40 4.07 15.06
CA ARG A 27 -7.76 4.18 14.52
C ARG A 27 -8.07 5.65 14.34
N THR A 28 -8.49 6.00 13.14
CA THR A 28 -8.97 7.35 12.83
C THR A 28 -10.37 7.54 13.42
N ALA A 29 -10.79 8.79 13.66
CA ALA A 29 -12.16 9.09 14.09
C ALA A 29 -13.21 8.44 13.14
N PHE A 30 -12.92 8.45 11.84
CA PHE A 30 -13.76 7.80 10.84
C PHE A 30 -13.88 6.29 11.05
N ASP A 31 -12.82 5.60 11.49
CA ASP A 31 -12.88 4.16 11.79
C ASP A 31 -13.84 3.87 12.96
N TYR A 32 -13.89 4.74 13.98
CA TYR A 32 -14.86 4.62 15.08
C TYR A 32 -16.31 4.88 14.64
N ILE A 33 -16.52 5.82 13.71
CA ILE A 33 -17.84 6.04 13.10
C ILE A 33 -18.30 4.79 12.35
N ILE A 34 -17.42 4.15 11.59
CA ILE A 34 -17.72 2.88 10.92
C ILE A 34 -18.10 1.81 11.95
N ILE A 35 -17.31 1.67 13.02
CA ILE A 35 -17.62 0.69 14.08
C ILE A 35 -19.00 0.96 14.68
N ALA A 36 -19.32 2.21 15.03
CA ALA A 36 -20.64 2.56 15.55
C ALA A 36 -21.75 2.21 14.54
N ALA A 37 -21.56 2.55 13.26
CA ALA A 37 -22.51 2.20 12.20
C ALA A 37 -22.68 0.68 12.05
N CYS A 38 -21.64 -0.12 12.23
CA CYS A 38 -21.72 -1.59 12.17
C CYS A 38 -22.63 -2.22 13.24
N TYR A 39 -22.83 -1.57 14.40
CA TYR A 39 -23.67 -2.07 15.48
C TYR A 39 -25.04 -1.39 15.59
N LEU A 40 -25.25 -0.29 14.86
CA LEU A 40 -26.53 0.43 14.81
C LEU A 40 -27.29 0.15 13.51
N PHE A 41 -26.57 -0.04 12.41
CA PHE A 41 -27.13 -0.32 11.10
C PHE A 41 -26.10 -1.06 10.21
N MET A 42 -25.93 -2.36 10.47
CA MET A 42 -24.89 -3.19 9.86
C MET A 42 -24.77 -3.06 8.35
N PRO A 43 -25.84 -3.03 7.53
CA PRO A 43 -25.70 -2.90 6.08
C PRO A 43 -24.89 -1.66 5.67
N ALA A 44 -25.14 -0.50 6.29
CA ALA A 44 -24.35 0.70 6.00
C ALA A 44 -22.94 0.60 6.60
N GLY A 45 -22.80 0.07 7.82
CA GLY A 45 -21.48 -0.16 8.43
C GLY A 45 -20.57 -1.04 7.56
N LEU A 46 -21.12 -2.11 6.99
CA LEU A 46 -20.43 -3.02 6.08
C LEU A 46 -20.00 -2.30 4.78
N VAL A 47 -20.89 -1.53 4.15
CA VAL A 47 -20.55 -0.75 2.95
C VAL A 47 -19.41 0.23 3.24
N LEU A 48 -19.46 0.95 4.36
CA LEU A 48 -18.41 1.88 4.77
C LEU A 48 -17.09 1.14 5.07
N ALA A 49 -17.14 -0.01 5.74
CA ALA A 49 -15.98 -0.85 6.00
C ALA A 49 -15.33 -1.36 4.69
N LEU A 50 -16.15 -1.77 3.71
CA LEU A 50 -15.67 -2.20 2.39
C LEU A 50 -15.04 -1.05 1.59
N VAL A 51 -15.68 0.11 1.55
CA VAL A 51 -15.09 1.32 0.93
C VAL A 51 -13.75 1.64 1.60
N ARG A 52 -13.69 1.59 2.93
CA ARG A 52 -12.45 1.82 3.69
C ARG A 52 -11.38 0.79 3.36
N LEU A 53 -11.75 -0.49 3.27
CA LEU A 53 -10.83 -1.56 2.87
C LEU A 53 -10.30 -1.29 1.46
N LEU A 54 -11.16 -1.13 0.45
CA LEU A 54 -10.75 -0.96 -0.94
C LEU A 54 -9.83 0.26 -1.13
N THR A 55 -10.18 1.39 -0.52
CA THR A 55 -9.42 2.64 -0.62
C THR A 55 -8.09 2.63 0.13
N SER A 56 -7.88 1.74 1.09
CA SER A 56 -6.66 1.75 1.92
C SER A 56 -5.95 0.40 2.07
N HIS A 57 -6.40 -0.65 1.38
CA HIS A 57 -5.80 -1.99 1.46
C HIS A 57 -4.32 -2.01 1.03
N TYR A 58 -3.95 -1.11 0.12
CA TYR A 58 -2.59 -0.97 -0.37
C TYR A 58 -1.63 -0.48 0.72
N LYS A 59 -2.10 0.06 1.86
CA LYS A 59 -1.29 0.54 3.00
C LYS A 59 -1.03 -0.61 3.97
N ASN A 60 0.21 -1.08 4.09
CA ASN A 60 0.57 -2.21 4.96
C ASN A 60 0.13 -1.97 6.41
N TYR A 61 0.43 -0.80 6.97
CA TYR A 61 0.02 -0.43 8.34
C TYR A 61 -1.51 -0.36 8.55
N ARG A 62 -2.33 -0.23 7.49
CA ARG A 62 -3.80 -0.17 7.59
C ARG A 62 -4.48 -1.52 7.42
N LYS A 63 -3.82 -2.52 6.85
CA LYS A 63 -4.41 -3.86 6.62
C LYS A 63 -5.06 -4.43 7.89
N PRO A 64 -4.41 -4.43 9.07
CA PRO A 64 -5.02 -4.98 10.29
C PRO A 64 -6.29 -4.24 10.71
N VAL A 65 -6.28 -2.91 10.59
CA VAL A 65 -7.43 -2.07 10.94
C VAL A 65 -8.60 -2.34 9.99
N ASN A 66 -8.34 -2.44 8.68
CA ASN A 66 -9.39 -2.69 7.70
C ASN A 66 -10.05 -4.07 7.90
N PHE A 67 -9.27 -5.12 8.19
CA PHE A 67 -9.84 -6.42 8.53
C PHE A 67 -10.58 -6.40 9.88
N SER A 68 -10.08 -5.63 10.86
CA SER A 68 -10.79 -5.39 12.12
C SER A 68 -12.14 -4.69 11.92
N LEU A 69 -12.28 -3.80 10.92
CA LEU A 69 -13.57 -3.17 10.59
C LEU A 69 -14.57 -4.18 10.01
N LEU A 70 -14.11 -5.07 9.12
CA LEU A 70 -14.96 -6.15 8.62
C LEU A 70 -15.40 -7.10 9.74
N TYR A 71 -14.50 -7.47 10.65
CA TYR A 71 -14.88 -8.20 11.87
C TYR A 71 -16.04 -7.51 12.62
N HIS A 72 -15.95 -6.20 12.85
CA HIS A 72 -17.00 -5.47 13.54
C HIS A 72 -18.31 -5.40 12.73
N ALA A 73 -18.26 -5.34 11.40
CA ALA A 73 -19.45 -5.40 10.55
C ALA A 73 -20.22 -6.71 10.74
N PHE A 74 -19.54 -7.85 10.67
CA PHE A 74 -20.18 -9.15 10.85
C PHE A 74 -20.60 -9.40 12.30
N ALA A 75 -19.79 -9.01 13.28
CA ALA A 75 -20.14 -9.12 14.69
C ALA A 75 -21.35 -8.24 15.04
N GLY A 76 -21.39 -7.00 14.54
CA GLY A 76 -22.51 -6.09 14.72
C GLY A 76 -23.80 -6.61 14.08
N GLY A 77 -23.72 -7.14 12.85
CA GLY A 77 -24.85 -7.78 12.19
C GLY A 77 -25.43 -8.97 12.97
N PHE A 78 -24.58 -9.79 13.57
CA PHE A 78 -25.04 -10.84 14.48
C PHE A 78 -25.82 -10.27 15.67
N ILE A 79 -25.29 -9.24 16.34
CA ILE A 79 -25.96 -8.60 17.47
C ILE A 79 -27.30 -7.98 17.07
N GLU A 80 -27.36 -7.27 15.94
CA GLU A 80 -28.59 -6.68 15.41
C GLU A 80 -29.66 -7.75 15.14
N ILE A 81 -29.29 -8.86 14.49
CA ILE A 81 -30.20 -9.98 14.24
C ILE A 81 -30.68 -10.62 15.53
N ILE A 82 -29.82 -10.80 16.54
CA ILE A 82 -30.22 -11.35 17.84
C ILE A 82 -31.23 -10.43 18.53
N ILE A 83 -30.97 -9.12 18.55
CA ILE A 83 -31.91 -8.14 19.13
C ILE A 83 -33.24 -8.17 18.40
N PHE A 84 -33.22 -8.22 17.06
CA PHE A 84 -34.42 -8.31 16.24
C PHE A 84 -35.23 -9.58 16.53
N ILE A 85 -34.58 -10.74 16.64
CA ILE A 85 -35.24 -12.01 17.01
C ILE A 85 -35.86 -11.90 18.40
N ILE A 86 -35.15 -11.36 19.39
CA ILE A 86 -35.67 -11.16 20.76
C ILE A 86 -36.92 -10.27 20.72
N PHE A 87 -36.88 -9.17 19.97
CA PHE A 87 -38.02 -8.28 19.80
C PHE A 87 -39.23 -9.02 19.20
N LEU A 88 -39.04 -9.75 18.11
CA LEU A 88 -40.12 -10.54 17.47
C LEU A 88 -40.73 -11.59 18.40
N VAL A 89 -39.90 -12.29 19.18
CA VAL A 89 -40.37 -13.28 20.17
C VAL A 89 -41.13 -12.60 21.31
N SER A 90 -40.65 -11.44 21.78
CA SER A 90 -41.26 -10.72 22.90
C SER A 90 -42.65 -10.17 22.59
N ASP A 91 -42.90 -9.79 21.34
CA ASP A 91 -44.18 -9.22 20.90
C ASP A 91 -45.28 -10.29 20.72
N GLN A 92 -44.97 -11.58 20.95
CA GLN A 92 -45.88 -12.73 20.77
C GLN A 92 -46.52 -12.83 19.37
N GLN A 93 -46.10 -12.00 18.41
CA GLN A 93 -46.65 -11.97 17.05
C GLN A 93 -46.19 -13.16 16.20
N TYR A 94 -45.09 -13.81 16.58
CA TYR A 94 -44.50 -14.92 15.83
C TYR A 94 -44.27 -16.13 16.73
N ASP A 95 -45.09 -17.17 16.53
CA ASP A 95 -44.74 -18.52 16.99
C ASP A 95 -43.77 -19.13 15.98
N PHE A 96 -42.48 -19.15 16.32
CA PHE A 96 -41.41 -19.71 15.49
C PHE A 96 -41.47 -21.24 15.36
N GLY A 97 -42.66 -21.88 15.42
CA GLY A 97 -42.79 -23.33 15.33
C GLY A 97 -42.13 -24.08 16.50
N GLY A 98 -42.02 -23.42 17.66
CA GLY A 98 -41.41 -23.95 18.88
C GLY A 98 -39.89 -23.74 19.04
N THR A 99 -39.38 -24.15 20.19
CA THR A 99 -37.99 -23.90 20.64
C THR A 99 -36.93 -24.46 19.69
N GLY A 100 -37.19 -25.59 19.02
CA GLY A 100 -36.23 -26.24 18.14
C GLY A 100 -35.88 -25.39 16.91
N MET A 101 -36.87 -24.77 16.27
CA MET A 101 -36.65 -23.93 15.10
C MET A 101 -35.96 -22.62 15.48
N LEU A 102 -36.28 -22.02 16.63
CA LEU A 102 -35.54 -20.87 17.16
C LEU A 102 -34.06 -21.19 17.37
N ILE A 103 -33.75 -22.33 18.01
CA ILE A 103 -32.36 -22.77 18.21
C ILE A 103 -31.66 -22.97 16.86
N SER A 104 -32.32 -23.63 15.91
CA SER A 104 -31.76 -23.84 14.57
C SER A 104 -31.44 -22.52 13.87
N LEU A 105 -32.37 -21.56 13.91
CA LEU A 105 -32.20 -20.22 13.33
C LEU A 105 -31.01 -19.48 13.98
N LEU A 106 -30.89 -19.50 15.31
CA LEU A 106 -29.79 -18.88 16.04
C LEU A 106 -28.43 -19.49 15.66
N ILE A 107 -28.37 -20.83 15.53
CA ILE A 107 -27.16 -21.52 15.08
C ILE A 107 -26.83 -21.11 13.64
N SER A 108 -27.81 -21.10 12.73
CA SER A 108 -27.60 -20.71 11.34
C SER A 108 -27.07 -19.29 11.22
N PHE A 109 -27.66 -18.31 11.92
CA PHE A 109 -27.15 -16.94 11.92
C PHE A 109 -25.80 -16.80 12.64
N GLY A 110 -25.58 -17.56 13.72
CA GLY A 110 -24.29 -17.64 14.40
C GLY A 110 -23.18 -18.08 13.46
N VAL A 111 -23.40 -19.17 12.71
CA VAL A 111 -22.45 -19.63 11.70
C VAL A 111 -22.28 -18.60 10.58
N LEU A 112 -23.38 -18.05 10.05
CA LEU A 112 -23.35 -17.10 8.94
C LEU A 112 -22.57 -15.82 9.25
N PHE A 113 -22.68 -15.28 10.47
CA PHE A 113 -22.02 -14.02 10.84
C PHE A 113 -20.73 -14.22 11.63
N LEU A 114 -20.70 -15.11 12.62
CA LEU A 114 -19.54 -15.23 13.52
C LEU A 114 -18.37 -15.98 12.87
N LEU A 115 -18.61 -16.89 11.92
CA LEU A 115 -17.52 -17.57 11.23
C LEU A 115 -16.72 -16.59 10.35
N PRO A 116 -17.32 -15.79 9.46
CA PRO A 116 -16.59 -14.73 8.76
C PRO A 116 -15.93 -13.73 9.71
N ALA A 117 -16.61 -13.34 10.81
CA ALA A 117 -16.03 -12.45 11.81
C ALA A 117 -14.73 -13.04 12.41
N ALA A 118 -14.73 -14.33 12.76
CA ALA A 118 -13.55 -15.02 13.29
C ALA A 118 -12.40 -15.06 12.26
N VAL A 119 -12.71 -15.32 10.97
CA VAL A 119 -11.71 -15.29 9.89
C VAL A 119 -11.09 -13.89 9.78
N PHE A 120 -11.90 -12.82 9.77
CA PHE A 120 -11.37 -11.46 9.68
C PHE A 120 -10.57 -11.05 10.93
N ALA A 121 -10.98 -11.50 12.13
CA ALA A 121 -10.22 -11.28 13.35
C ALA A 121 -8.84 -11.98 13.28
N TYR A 122 -8.80 -13.21 12.79
CA TYR A 122 -7.56 -13.95 12.56
C TYR A 122 -6.65 -13.25 11.54
N VAL A 123 -7.18 -12.89 10.37
CA VAL A 123 -6.41 -12.19 9.32
C VAL A 123 -5.90 -10.83 9.82
N ALA A 124 -6.69 -10.11 10.62
CA ALA A 124 -6.25 -8.87 11.26
C ALA A 124 -5.08 -9.11 12.22
N ALA A 125 -5.11 -10.18 13.01
CA ALA A 125 -4.03 -10.54 13.93
C ALA A 125 -2.74 -10.93 13.18
N VAL A 126 -2.85 -11.73 12.12
CA VAL A 126 -1.71 -12.11 11.26
C VAL A 126 -1.11 -10.88 10.59
N SER A 127 -1.93 -10.08 9.92
CA SER A 127 -1.47 -8.85 9.26
C SER A 127 -0.77 -7.89 10.24
N ARG A 128 -1.23 -7.87 11.49
CA ARG A 128 -0.63 -7.05 12.56
C ARG A 128 0.75 -7.54 12.94
N HIS A 129 0.92 -8.86 13.04
CA HIS A 129 2.19 -9.48 13.33
C HIS A 129 3.17 -9.24 12.17
N ASP A 130 2.74 -9.46 10.92
CA ASP A 130 3.57 -9.27 9.73
C ASP A 130 4.09 -7.83 9.61
N PHE A 131 3.22 -6.84 9.79
CA PHE A 131 3.64 -5.44 9.78
C PHE A 131 4.58 -5.10 10.93
N SER A 132 4.40 -5.70 12.11
CA SER A 132 5.31 -5.46 13.24
C SER A 132 6.72 -5.99 12.98
N GLN A 133 6.83 -7.15 12.31
CA GLN A 133 8.13 -7.68 11.89
C GLN A 133 8.78 -6.81 10.82
N LEU A 134 7.99 -6.35 9.84
CA LEU A 134 8.49 -5.46 8.79
C LEU A 134 8.99 -4.12 9.37
N ALA A 135 8.25 -3.53 10.30
CA ALA A 135 8.65 -2.31 10.99
C ALA A 135 9.92 -2.50 11.82
N ALA A 136 10.07 -3.63 12.53
CA ALA A 136 11.30 -3.95 13.24
C ALA A 136 12.50 -4.04 12.30
N LYS A 137 12.36 -4.66 11.11
CA LYS A 137 13.40 -4.68 10.08
C LYS A 137 13.76 -3.28 9.59
N TYR A 138 12.78 -2.42 9.34
CA TYR A 138 13.05 -1.04 8.93
C TYR A 138 13.85 -0.27 9.98
N ILE A 139 13.49 -0.41 11.25
CA ILE A 139 14.20 0.26 12.36
C ILE A 139 15.63 -0.26 12.48
N GLN A 140 15.83 -1.57 12.38
CA GLN A 140 17.17 -2.16 12.41
C GLN A 140 18.05 -1.70 11.23
N LEU A 141 17.51 -1.69 10.01
CA LEU A 141 18.27 -1.30 8.82
C LEU A 141 18.56 0.21 8.78
N ALA A 142 17.60 1.05 9.16
CA ALA A 142 17.77 2.50 9.18
C ALA A 142 18.63 2.97 10.37
N GLY A 143 18.44 2.37 11.54
CA GLY A 143 19.17 2.69 12.77
C GLY A 143 20.56 2.07 12.82
N ASP A 144 20.63 0.75 12.99
CA ASP A 144 21.90 0.05 13.26
C ASP A 144 22.80 -0.01 12.02
N SER A 145 22.20 -0.22 10.84
CA SER A 145 22.96 -0.33 9.58
C SER A 145 23.15 1.01 8.85
N GLY A 146 22.51 2.08 9.33
CA GLY A 146 22.60 3.41 8.74
C GLY A 146 22.10 3.51 7.29
N ILE A 147 21.25 2.58 6.83
CA ILE A 147 20.77 2.56 5.45
C ILE A 147 19.66 3.61 5.30
N ARG A 148 19.98 4.71 4.60
CA ARG A 148 19.04 5.81 4.34
C ARG A 148 18.44 5.80 2.94
N GLN A 149 18.89 4.92 2.05
CA GLN A 149 18.38 4.85 0.68
C GLN A 149 17.15 3.95 0.60
N THR A 150 16.03 4.50 0.12
CA THR A 150 14.76 3.75 0.01
C THR A 150 14.86 2.56 -0.93
N SER A 151 15.67 2.68 -1.98
CA SER A 151 15.94 1.60 -2.95
C SER A 151 16.64 0.41 -2.29
N ARG A 152 17.64 0.66 -1.44
CA ARG A 152 18.34 -0.40 -0.71
C ARG A 152 17.43 -1.05 0.33
N LEU A 153 16.65 -0.27 1.08
CA LEU A 153 15.63 -0.82 1.99
C LEU A 153 14.59 -1.67 1.26
N SER A 154 14.18 -1.25 0.05
CA SER A 154 13.28 -2.01 -0.82
C SER A 154 13.87 -3.37 -1.21
N MET A 155 15.13 -3.40 -1.65
CA MET A 155 15.83 -4.65 -1.99
C MET A 155 15.97 -5.57 -0.77
N GLU A 156 16.37 -5.04 0.39
CA GLU A 156 16.59 -5.85 1.60
C GLU A 156 15.28 -6.38 2.22
N THR A 157 14.18 -5.64 2.09
CA THR A 157 12.88 -6.06 2.64
C THR A 157 11.96 -6.77 1.65
N GLY A 158 12.30 -6.78 0.36
CA GLY A 158 11.44 -7.29 -0.72
C GLY A 158 10.14 -6.50 -0.90
N GLN A 159 10.05 -5.29 -0.33
CA GLN A 159 8.89 -4.41 -0.47
C GLN A 159 9.13 -3.41 -1.60
N HIS A 160 8.09 -2.94 -2.28
CA HIS A 160 8.24 -1.88 -3.27
C HIS A 160 8.69 -0.55 -2.62
N GLU A 161 9.53 0.23 -3.30
CA GLU A 161 10.04 1.51 -2.78
C GLU A 161 8.93 2.47 -2.34
N ARG A 162 7.81 2.51 -3.09
CA ARG A 162 6.63 3.32 -2.74
C ARG A 162 6.01 2.91 -1.40
N ASP A 163 6.03 1.61 -1.11
CA ASP A 163 5.48 1.04 0.12
C ASP A 163 6.43 1.29 1.29
N VAL A 164 7.73 1.06 1.06
CA VAL A 164 8.80 1.39 2.00
C VAL A 164 8.73 2.85 2.42
N ARG A 165 8.70 3.80 1.47
CA ARG A 165 8.61 5.24 1.75
C ARG A 165 7.44 5.57 2.68
N ARG A 166 6.28 5.02 2.38
CA ARG A 166 5.03 5.28 3.10
C ARG A 166 5.00 4.63 4.48
N ASP A 167 5.57 3.44 4.61
CA ASP A 167 5.69 2.75 5.88
C ASP A 167 6.73 3.45 6.78
N LEU A 168 7.85 3.92 6.21
CA LEU A 168 8.84 4.75 6.92
C LEU A 168 8.22 6.07 7.40
N GLN A 169 7.46 6.75 6.53
CA GLN A 169 6.74 7.98 6.91
C GLN A 169 5.76 7.70 8.07
N TYR A 170 4.99 6.61 8.00
CA TYR A 170 4.10 6.22 9.10
C TYR A 170 4.89 5.97 10.40
N LEU A 171 6.04 5.31 10.33
CA LEU A 171 6.89 5.06 11.50
C LEU A 171 7.49 6.34 12.08
N GLN A 172 7.85 7.31 11.24
CA GLN A 172 8.25 8.65 11.67
C GLN A 172 7.10 9.37 12.36
N ASP A 173 5.93 9.47 11.73
CA ASP A 173 4.72 10.10 12.30
C ASP A 173 4.33 9.51 13.66
N CYS A 174 4.61 8.22 13.85
CA CYS A 174 4.39 7.46 15.06
C CYS A 174 5.47 7.61 16.14
N GLY A 175 6.58 8.30 15.85
CA GLY A 175 7.75 8.43 16.71
C GLY A 175 8.57 7.14 16.88
N ALA A 176 8.34 6.14 16.02
CA ALA A 176 9.09 4.87 16.03
C ALA A 176 10.43 4.99 15.28
N LEU A 177 10.55 5.97 14.38
CA LEU A 177 11.79 6.41 13.74
C LEU A 177 11.98 7.90 14.04
N ASP A 178 13.24 8.33 14.14
CA ASP A 178 13.56 9.75 14.28
C ASP A 178 13.08 10.53 13.04
N PHE A 179 12.30 11.59 13.28
CA PHE A 179 11.82 12.53 12.26
C PHE A 179 12.97 13.22 11.53
N SER A 180 14.15 13.33 12.14
CA SER A 180 15.33 13.94 11.53
C SER A 180 15.99 13.05 10.47
N MET A 181 15.65 11.75 10.42
CA MET A 181 16.20 10.84 9.42
C MET A 181 15.61 11.15 8.04
N VAL A 182 16.39 11.84 7.21
CA VAL A 182 16.10 12.03 5.80
C VAL A 182 16.48 10.76 5.04
N PHE A 183 15.51 10.17 4.34
CA PHE A 183 15.73 9.05 3.44
C PHE A 183 15.95 9.54 2.01
N GLU A 184 17.03 9.09 1.38
CA GLU A 184 17.36 9.46 0.01
C GLU A 184 16.54 8.63 -0.98
N GLU A 185 15.88 9.32 -1.91
CA GLU A 185 15.20 8.68 -3.04
C GLU A 185 16.23 8.39 -4.14
N GLY A 186 16.52 7.11 -4.36
CA GLY A 186 17.22 6.53 -5.51
C GLY A 186 18.21 7.42 -6.26
N GLY A 187 19.48 7.42 -5.83
CA GLY A 187 20.60 7.97 -6.61
C GLY A 187 21.00 7.08 -7.79
N ALA A 188 20.19 7.02 -8.85
CA ALA A 188 20.62 6.42 -10.12
C ALA A 188 21.57 7.36 -10.93
N ALA A 189 21.76 8.61 -10.50
CA ALA A 189 22.59 9.59 -11.19
C ALA A 189 24.04 9.73 -10.65
N ALA A 190 24.39 9.09 -9.52
CA ALA A 190 25.71 9.25 -8.90
C ALA A 190 26.78 8.24 -9.39
N ALA A 191 26.46 7.37 -10.35
CA ALA A 191 27.41 6.39 -10.90
C ALA A 191 28.10 6.83 -12.21
N ALA A 192 27.86 8.05 -12.71
CA ALA A 192 28.39 8.54 -13.99
C ALA A 192 29.32 9.76 -13.90
N GLY A 193 29.92 10.03 -12.74
CA GLY A 193 30.80 11.19 -12.53
C GLY A 193 32.05 10.85 -11.75
N GLY A 194 32.96 10.08 -12.33
CA GLY A 194 34.17 9.64 -11.62
C GLY A 194 35.32 9.13 -12.49
N MET A 195 35.46 9.60 -13.73
CA MET A 195 36.71 9.45 -14.49
C MET A 195 36.89 10.63 -15.46
N ALA A 196 37.42 11.74 -14.95
CA ALA A 196 38.18 12.72 -15.72
C ALA A 196 39.35 13.12 -14.81
N GLY A 197 40.59 12.68 -15.02
CA GLY A 197 41.30 12.72 -16.29
C GLY A 197 42.25 13.91 -16.22
N ALA A 198 43.37 13.73 -15.54
CA ALA A 198 44.42 14.72 -15.41
C ALA A 198 45.24 14.82 -16.70
N GLY A 199 45.53 16.06 -17.13
CA GLY A 199 46.81 16.42 -17.74
C GLY A 199 46.82 16.74 -19.24
N GLY A 200 47.14 18.00 -19.57
CA GLY A 200 47.91 18.35 -20.77
C GLY A 200 47.35 19.50 -21.63
N PRO A 201 48.05 20.65 -21.72
CA PRO A 201 47.70 21.76 -22.61
C PRO A 201 48.54 21.77 -23.90
N ALA A 202 47.94 22.17 -25.04
CA ALA A 202 48.70 22.69 -26.19
C ALA A 202 47.86 23.65 -27.05
N PRO A 203 48.45 24.72 -27.65
CA PRO A 203 47.74 25.83 -28.27
C PRO A 203 47.91 25.93 -29.81
N GLY A 204 47.01 26.70 -30.45
CA GLY A 204 47.16 27.29 -31.81
C GLY A 204 46.89 26.31 -32.96
N SER A 205 46.39 26.67 -34.13
CA SER A 205 46.14 27.95 -34.79
C SER A 205 45.22 27.65 -36.01
N ALA A 206 44.29 28.56 -36.34
CA ALA A 206 44.18 29.26 -37.61
C ALA A 206 43.95 28.37 -38.87
N ARG A 207 42.76 28.38 -39.51
CA ARG A 207 42.18 29.42 -40.41
C ARG A 207 42.37 29.08 -41.90
N TRP A 208 41.23 28.83 -42.58
CA TRP A 208 40.82 29.18 -43.96
C TRP A 208 41.62 28.70 -45.19
N PHE A 209 40.90 27.99 -46.09
CA PHE A 209 40.74 28.17 -47.56
C PHE A 209 40.40 26.79 -48.16
N ALA A 210 39.13 26.54 -48.54
CA ALA A 210 38.55 26.77 -49.87
C ALA A 210 39.06 25.78 -50.93
N GLU A 211 38.17 24.96 -51.48
CA GLU A 211 38.13 24.68 -52.92
C GLU A 211 36.72 24.18 -53.29
N GLN A 212 36.09 24.91 -54.21
CA GLN A 212 34.79 24.65 -54.79
C GLN A 212 34.85 23.49 -55.78
N THR A 213 33.82 22.65 -55.84
CA THR A 213 33.40 22.04 -57.10
C THR A 213 31.88 22.02 -57.19
N SER A 214 31.41 22.73 -58.21
CA SER A 214 30.02 22.97 -58.59
C SER A 214 29.37 21.72 -59.18
N GLY A 215 28.10 21.48 -58.86
CA GLY A 215 27.31 20.43 -59.53
C GLY A 215 25.84 20.40 -59.14
N VAL A 216 25.01 21.15 -59.87
CA VAL A 216 23.57 20.96 -60.15
C VAL A 216 22.55 21.20 -58.99
N PRO A 217 21.55 22.08 -59.18
CA PRO A 217 20.48 22.28 -58.20
C PRO A 217 19.40 21.22 -58.36
N GLN A 218 19.36 20.24 -57.45
CA GLN A 218 18.23 19.34 -57.34
C GLN A 218 17.27 19.87 -56.28
N ALA A 219 16.12 20.36 -56.73
CA ALA A 219 15.01 20.75 -55.87
C ALA A 219 14.60 19.54 -55.00
N GLN A 220 15.06 19.52 -53.75
CA GLN A 220 14.62 18.55 -52.76
C GLN A 220 13.26 18.97 -52.26
N GLN A 221 12.24 18.40 -52.91
CA GLN A 221 10.89 18.24 -52.42
C GLN A 221 10.92 17.91 -50.91
N SER A 222 10.36 18.82 -50.14
CA SER A 222 9.89 18.57 -48.78
C SER A 222 8.90 17.40 -48.81
N ARG A 223 9.39 16.18 -48.58
CA ARG A 223 8.54 15.06 -48.17
C ARG A 223 7.97 15.43 -46.81
N GLN A 224 6.74 15.93 -46.80
CA GLN A 224 5.91 15.99 -45.61
C GLN A 224 5.84 14.56 -45.04
N ALA A 225 6.51 14.34 -43.92
CA ALA A 225 6.31 13.15 -43.13
C ALA A 225 4.84 13.12 -42.67
N PRO A 226 4.19 11.95 -42.67
CA PRO A 226 2.80 11.84 -42.23
C PRO A 226 2.65 12.41 -40.81
N PRO A 227 1.53 13.07 -40.49
CA PRO A 227 1.31 13.65 -39.17
C PRO A 227 1.40 12.53 -38.13
N GLN A 228 2.43 12.57 -37.29
CA GLN A 228 2.58 11.60 -36.21
C GLN A 228 1.51 11.89 -35.16
N LEU A 229 0.66 10.92 -34.86
CA LEU A 229 -0.38 11.05 -33.83
C LEU A 229 0.18 10.70 -32.45
N ALA A 230 -0.44 11.24 -31.41
CA ALA A 230 -0.14 10.88 -30.03
C ALA A 230 -0.27 9.36 -29.82
N LYS A 231 0.70 8.75 -29.13
CA LYS A 231 0.76 7.30 -28.88
C LYS A 231 0.59 7.03 -27.39
N SER A 232 -0.23 6.03 -27.06
CA SER A 232 -0.34 5.52 -25.69
C SER A 232 0.78 4.51 -25.45
N ILE A 233 1.67 4.81 -24.50
CA ILE A 233 2.83 4.00 -24.14
C ILE A 233 2.69 3.58 -22.68
N ARG A 234 2.98 2.31 -22.38
CA ARG A 234 3.04 1.82 -20.99
C ARG A 234 4.34 2.25 -20.33
N CYS A 235 4.24 2.81 -19.13
CA CYS A 235 5.38 3.19 -18.32
C CYS A 235 6.18 1.94 -17.91
N THR A 236 7.49 1.97 -18.11
CA THR A 236 8.41 0.90 -17.70
C THR A 236 8.59 0.81 -16.18
N GLY A 237 8.31 1.88 -15.44
CA GLY A 237 8.43 1.92 -13.98
C GLY A 237 7.22 1.33 -13.25
N CYS A 238 5.99 1.76 -13.61
CA CYS A 238 4.77 1.39 -12.87
C CYS A 238 3.71 0.65 -13.70
N GLY A 239 3.92 0.45 -15.00
CA GLY A 239 2.96 -0.21 -15.89
C GLY A 239 1.76 0.63 -16.33
N ALA A 240 1.62 1.87 -15.84
CA ALA A 240 0.52 2.75 -16.21
C ALA A 240 0.60 3.20 -17.68
N GLN A 241 -0.54 3.32 -18.35
CA GLN A 241 -0.61 3.88 -19.72
C GLN A 241 -0.58 5.42 -19.67
N ASN A 242 0.33 6.02 -20.44
CA ASN A 242 0.44 7.46 -20.60
C ASN A 242 0.38 7.81 -22.09
N THR A 243 -0.23 8.95 -22.43
CA THR A 243 -0.28 9.46 -23.80
C THR A 243 0.88 10.43 -24.02
N VAL A 244 1.73 10.16 -25.00
CA VAL A 244 2.92 10.96 -25.32
C VAL A 244 2.78 11.56 -26.72
N LEU A 245 3.10 12.86 -26.84
CA LEU A 245 3.09 13.59 -28.11
C LEU A 245 4.39 13.29 -28.90
N PRO A 246 4.35 13.31 -30.24
CA PRO A 246 5.54 13.08 -31.06
C PRO A 246 6.67 14.05 -30.73
N GLY A 247 7.88 13.51 -30.54
CA GLY A 247 9.08 14.31 -30.27
C GLY A 247 9.17 14.90 -28.86
N GLN A 248 8.23 14.59 -27.96
CA GLN A 248 8.31 15.00 -26.56
C GLN A 248 8.54 13.79 -25.65
N ALA A 249 9.30 13.98 -24.57
CA ALA A 249 9.36 13.06 -23.46
C ALA A 249 8.44 13.56 -22.35
N LYS A 250 7.52 12.72 -21.88
CA LYS A 250 6.58 13.06 -20.79
C LYS A 250 6.92 12.25 -19.54
N ALA A 251 6.91 12.89 -18.37
CA ALA A 251 7.00 12.18 -17.10
C ALA A 251 5.70 11.40 -16.85
N CYS A 252 5.82 10.15 -16.39
CA CYS A 252 4.68 9.31 -16.07
C CYS A 252 3.82 9.95 -14.97
N ASP A 253 2.51 10.07 -15.22
CA ASP A 253 1.55 10.73 -14.31
C ASP A 253 1.48 10.06 -12.92
N TYR A 254 1.92 8.81 -12.81
CA TYR A 254 1.87 8.02 -11.56
C TYR A 254 3.19 7.89 -10.80
N CYS A 255 4.32 7.68 -11.49
CA CYS A 255 5.61 7.38 -10.84
C CYS A 255 6.73 8.33 -11.23
N GLY A 256 6.47 9.34 -12.07
CA GLY A 256 7.45 10.34 -12.48
C GLY A 256 8.52 9.86 -13.48
N THR A 257 8.55 8.57 -13.83
CA THR A 257 9.50 8.04 -14.81
C THR A 257 9.31 8.69 -16.18
N THR A 258 10.38 9.22 -16.76
CA THR A 258 10.37 9.84 -18.09
C THR A 258 10.15 8.80 -19.19
N ILE A 259 9.11 8.99 -20.01
CA ILE A 259 8.74 8.10 -21.12
C ILE A 259 9.07 8.81 -22.44
N PRO A 260 10.07 8.34 -23.21
CA PRO A 260 10.35 8.88 -24.54
C PRO A 260 9.31 8.39 -25.57
N TYR A 261 9.07 9.19 -26.60
CA TYR A 261 8.25 8.79 -27.75
C TYR A 261 9.04 7.79 -28.62
N SER A 262 8.63 6.52 -28.62
CA SER A 262 9.22 5.42 -29.40
C SER A 262 8.23 4.66 -30.26
#